data_AF-A0A1B7V409-F1
#
_entry.id   AF-A0A1B7V409-F1
#
_cell.length_a   1.000
_cell.length_b   1.000
_cell.length_c   1.000
_cell.angle_alpha   90.00
_cell.angle_beta   90.00
_cell.angle_gamma   90.00
#
_symmetry.space_group_name_H-M   'P 1'
#
loop_
_entity.id
_entity.type
_entity.pdbx_description
1 polymer ?
#
loop_
_entity_poly.entity_id
_entity_poly.type
_entity_poly.pdbx_seq_one_letter_code
_entity_poly.pdbx_strand_id
1 'polypeptide(L)'
;MANENPKDLYDQVRNNIYPQINGRGRLYKTIQIIVGEKQLLHQEKTKKICGYFGIEPHANQDEDKKIINDLLDGILRDAPINNVIAIIAKVINQGVNMEWIFVAAAFTFVGLFLYKQTIDKKEQAKIKPAVQEIKEQPIFLPPIPASLCLVVPASIASNFINRSTLKIDELTYLIDNASYFLCTTVEVADSNEQNLEITDENISPDSRREVYIRINMNDGRNMIDKKIPYYLKTNLPLQSQCTVKKLACLENLSGLEKFNRI
;
A
#
# COMPACT_ATOMS: atom_id res chain seq x y z
N MET A 1 22.17 -1.82 8.19
CA MET A 1 22.02 -3.07 7.41
C MET A 1 21.24 -4.05 8.27
N ALA A 2 19.90 -4.03 8.19
CA ALA A 2 19.09 -5.08 8.79
C ALA A 2 18.91 -6.15 7.71
N ASN A 3 19.50 -7.31 7.98
CA ASN A 3 19.37 -8.47 7.13
C ASN A 3 17.94 -9.00 7.36
N GLU A 4 16.96 -8.51 6.60
CA GLU A 4 15.57 -8.98 6.68
C GLU A 4 15.49 -10.41 6.15
N ASN A 5 15.86 -11.35 7.03
CA ASN A 5 15.69 -12.76 6.79
C ASN A 5 14.18 -13.03 6.76
N PRO A 6 13.62 -13.71 5.73
CA PRO A 6 12.21 -14.08 5.73
C PRO A 6 11.80 -14.91 6.97
N LYS A 7 12.76 -15.54 7.66
CA LYS A 7 12.57 -16.14 8.99
C LYS A 7 12.21 -15.12 10.10
N ASP A 8 12.73 -13.90 10.05
CA ASP A 8 12.46 -12.88 11.07
C ASP A 8 11.06 -12.28 10.91
N LEU A 9 10.60 -12.10 9.66
CA LEU A 9 9.21 -11.74 9.38
C LEU A 9 8.26 -12.88 9.81
N TYR A 10 8.66 -14.12 9.57
CA TYR A 10 7.95 -15.33 9.98
C TYR A 10 7.85 -15.45 11.51
N ASP A 11 8.94 -15.19 12.23
CA ASP A 11 8.96 -15.22 13.69
C ASP A 11 8.22 -14.03 14.31
N GLN A 12 8.21 -12.85 13.67
CA GLN A 12 7.36 -11.73 14.09
C GLN A 12 5.87 -12.01 13.92
N VAL A 13 5.45 -12.57 12.78
CA VAL A 13 4.05 -12.98 12.56
C VAL A 13 3.66 -14.07 13.56
N ARG A 14 4.54 -15.05 13.80
CA ARG A 14 4.35 -16.09 14.82
C ARG A 14 4.17 -15.49 16.22
N ASN A 15 5.06 -14.60 16.66
CA ASN A 15 5.02 -14.05 18.01
C ASN A 15 3.85 -13.07 18.23
N ASN A 16 3.40 -12.37 17.17
CA ASN A 16 2.35 -11.36 17.29
C ASN A 16 0.94 -11.91 17.07
N ILE A 17 0.74 -12.84 16.14
CA ILE A 17 -0.59 -13.35 15.79
C ILE A 17 -0.97 -14.54 16.69
N TYR A 18 -0.03 -15.46 16.94
CA TYR A 18 -0.30 -16.74 17.60
C TYR A 18 -0.92 -16.64 19.00
N PRO A 19 -0.43 -15.78 19.92
CA PRO A 19 -1.00 -15.69 21.26
C PRO A 19 -2.44 -15.15 21.25
N GLN A 20 -2.87 -14.55 20.14
CA GLN A 20 -4.10 -13.77 20.02
C GLN A 20 -5.23 -14.53 19.31
N ILE A 21 -4.94 -15.69 18.73
CA ILE A 21 -5.88 -16.50 17.91
C ILE A 21 -6.46 -17.72 18.64
N ASN A 22 -6.54 -17.67 19.97
CA ASN A 22 -7.22 -18.69 20.77
C ASN A 22 -8.75 -18.47 20.83
N GLY A 23 -9.48 -19.59 20.94
CA GLY A 23 -10.95 -19.63 21.03
C GLY A 23 -11.67 -19.74 19.68
N ARG A 24 -12.95 -19.30 19.65
CA ARG A 24 -13.80 -19.27 18.45
C ARG A 24 -13.45 -18.10 17.53
N GLY A 25 -13.85 -18.20 16.26
CA GLY A 25 -13.67 -17.19 15.20
C GLY A 25 -12.22 -17.01 14.81
N ARG A 26 -11.46 -18.10 14.66
CA ARG A 26 -10.01 -18.02 14.46
C ARG A 26 -9.68 -17.38 13.13
N LEU A 27 -10.39 -17.77 12.07
CA LEU A 27 -10.20 -17.20 10.75
C LEU A 27 -10.58 -15.71 10.73
N TYR A 28 -11.72 -15.35 11.34
CA TYR A 28 -12.16 -13.96 11.47
C TYR A 28 -11.13 -13.09 12.20
N LYS A 29 -10.64 -13.53 13.37
CA LYS A 29 -9.62 -12.81 14.15
C LYS A 29 -8.31 -12.66 13.39
N THR A 30 -7.93 -13.69 12.64
CA THR A 30 -6.71 -13.65 11.83
C THR A 30 -6.83 -12.62 10.71
N ILE A 31 -7.96 -12.57 10.01
CA ILE A 31 -8.26 -11.54 9.01
C ILE A 31 -8.22 -10.16 9.66
N GLN A 32 -8.86 -9.99 10.82
CA GLN A 32 -8.89 -8.73 11.56
C GLN A 32 -7.48 -8.20 11.89
N ILE A 33 -6.56 -9.10 12.25
CA ILE A 33 -5.16 -8.78 12.49
C ILE A 33 -4.46 -8.37 11.19
N ILE A 34 -4.64 -9.14 10.10
CA ILE A 34 -4.03 -8.87 8.79
C ILE A 34 -4.46 -7.51 8.24
N VAL A 35 -5.73 -7.13 8.39
CA VAL A 35 -6.23 -5.84 7.90
C VAL A 35 -5.94 -4.67 8.85
N GLY A 36 -5.32 -4.93 10.00
CA GLY A 36 -4.95 -3.91 10.98
C GLY A 36 -6.12 -3.36 11.81
N GLU A 37 -7.26 -4.08 11.89
CA GLU A 37 -8.47 -3.60 12.57
C GLU A 37 -8.64 -4.19 13.98
N LYS A 38 -7.61 -4.83 14.55
CA LYS A 38 -7.70 -5.52 15.84
C LYS A 38 -8.13 -4.60 17.00
N GLN A 39 -7.68 -3.35 16.99
CA GLN A 39 -7.92 -2.36 18.05
C GLN A 39 -8.97 -1.29 17.65
N LEU A 40 -9.56 -1.40 16.46
CA LEU A 40 -10.52 -0.41 15.97
C LEU A 40 -11.93 -0.72 16.45
N LEU A 41 -12.63 0.32 16.91
CA LEU A 41 -14.04 0.26 17.31
C LEU A 41 -14.95 -0.16 16.13
N HIS A 42 -14.54 0.19 14.91
CA HIS A 42 -15.24 -0.13 13.67
C HIS A 42 -14.36 -1.03 12.78
N GLN A 43 -14.72 -2.31 12.72
CA GLN A 43 -14.04 -3.36 11.93
C GLN A 43 -14.67 -3.46 10.53
N GLU A 44 -14.72 -2.35 9.81
CA GLU A 44 -15.51 -2.25 8.57
C GLU A 44 -14.94 -3.13 7.44
N LYS A 45 -13.61 -3.18 7.28
CA LYS A 45 -12.97 -4.00 6.25
C LYS A 45 -13.06 -5.48 6.59
N THR A 46 -12.85 -5.83 7.85
CA THR A 46 -12.99 -7.21 8.35
C THR A 46 -14.40 -7.71 8.09
N LYS A 47 -15.43 -6.94 8.46
CA LYS A 47 -16.83 -7.32 8.22
C LYS A 47 -17.15 -7.48 6.74
N LYS A 48 -16.62 -6.62 5.87
CA LYS A 48 -16.81 -6.72 4.42
C LYS A 48 -16.17 -7.98 3.83
N ILE A 49 -14.91 -8.26 4.18
CA ILE A 49 -14.18 -9.43 3.70
C ILE A 49 -14.83 -10.71 4.24
N CYS A 50 -15.04 -10.78 5.55
CA CYS A 50 -15.62 -11.94 6.20
C CYS A 50 -17.06 -12.19 5.71
N GLY A 51 -17.88 -11.14 5.59
CA GLY A 51 -19.24 -11.26 5.05
C GLY A 51 -19.28 -11.72 3.59
N TYR A 52 -18.30 -11.35 2.77
CA TYR A 52 -18.19 -11.82 1.39
C TYR A 52 -17.91 -13.32 1.29
N PHE A 53 -17.12 -13.87 2.22
CA PHE A 53 -16.77 -15.30 2.25
C PHE A 53 -17.58 -16.14 3.25
N GLY A 54 -18.57 -15.55 3.92
CA GLY A 54 -19.38 -16.25 4.94
C GLY A 54 -18.59 -16.64 6.19
N ILE A 55 -17.53 -15.90 6.54
CA ILE A 55 -16.69 -16.16 7.71
C ILE A 55 -17.32 -15.49 8.93
N GLU A 56 -17.69 -16.29 9.93
CA GLU A 56 -18.38 -15.81 11.13
C GLU A 56 -17.41 -15.46 12.28
N PRO A 57 -17.66 -14.37 13.04
CA PRO A 57 -16.80 -13.95 14.15
C PRO A 57 -16.78 -14.93 15.33
N HIS A 58 -17.71 -15.88 15.35
CA HIS A 58 -17.85 -16.90 16.41
C HIS A 58 -17.76 -18.33 15.85
N ALA A 59 -17.27 -18.49 14.62
CA ALA A 59 -17.14 -19.80 13.98
C ALA A 59 -16.31 -20.76 14.82
N ASN A 60 -16.72 -22.02 14.85
CA ASN A 60 -15.89 -23.08 15.40
C ASN A 60 -14.84 -23.53 14.38
N GLN A 61 -13.90 -24.36 14.83
CA GLN A 61 -12.77 -24.77 14.00
C GLN A 61 -13.21 -25.55 12.74
N ASP A 62 -14.27 -26.34 12.83
CA ASP A 62 -14.73 -27.17 11.72
C ASP A 62 -15.53 -26.35 10.69
N GLU A 63 -16.25 -25.33 11.15
CA GLU A 63 -16.88 -24.32 10.29
C GLU A 63 -15.82 -23.53 9.52
N ASP A 64 -14.78 -23.02 10.19
CA ASP A 64 -13.68 -22.32 9.50
C ASP A 64 -12.94 -23.26 8.53
N LYS A 65 -12.73 -24.53 8.90
CA LYS A 65 -12.11 -25.54 8.00
C LYS A 65 -12.95 -25.78 6.75
N LYS A 66 -14.27 -25.89 6.90
CA LYS A 66 -15.17 -26.11 5.78
C LYS A 66 -15.06 -24.96 4.77
N ILE A 67 -15.07 -23.71 5.25
CA ILE A 67 -14.92 -22.52 4.40
C ILE A 67 -13.57 -22.52 3.68
N ILE A 68 -12.49 -22.94 4.34
CA ILE A 68 -11.16 -23.06 3.73
C ILE A 68 -11.16 -24.14 2.65
N ASN A 69 -11.73 -25.30 2.92
CA ASN A 69 -11.79 -26.40 1.95
C ASN A 69 -12.65 -26.02 0.73
N ASP A 70 -13.80 -25.39 0.95
CA ASP A 70 -14.68 -24.92 -0.12
C ASP A 70 -13.96 -23.88 -1.01
N LEU A 71 -13.16 -22.99 -0.41
CA LEU A 71 -12.31 -22.05 -1.15
C LEU A 71 -11.25 -22.79 -1.99
N LEU A 72 -10.55 -23.75 -1.39
CA LEU A 72 -9.51 -24.52 -2.07
C LEU A 72 -10.10 -25.30 -3.25
N ASP A 73 -11.25 -25.93 -3.06
CA ASP A 73 -11.96 -26.66 -4.11
C ASP A 73 -12.39 -25.74 -5.25
N GLY A 74 -12.85 -24.52 -4.94
CA GLY A 74 -13.17 -23.51 -5.95
C GLY A 74 -11.95 -23.06 -6.75
N ILE A 75 -10.83 -22.77 -6.07
CA ILE A 75 -9.58 -22.36 -6.73
C ILE A 75 -9.00 -23.51 -7.57
N LEU A 76 -9.09 -24.77 -7.08
CA LEU A 76 -8.61 -25.96 -7.78
C LEU A 76 -9.40 -26.26 -9.06
N ARG A 77 -10.68 -25.89 -9.11
CA ARG A 77 -11.55 -26.14 -10.27
C ARG A 77 -11.37 -25.11 -11.39
N ASP A 78 -11.07 -23.87 -11.06
CA ASP A 78 -11.18 -22.75 -12.02
C ASP A 78 -9.85 -22.14 -12.51
N ALA A 79 -8.68 -22.64 -12.09
CA ALA A 79 -7.40 -21.95 -12.36
C ALA A 79 -6.31 -22.82 -13.05
N PRO A 80 -5.62 -22.30 -14.09
CA PRO A 80 -4.36 -22.85 -14.61
C PRO A 80 -3.14 -22.32 -13.81
N ILE A 81 -3.29 -22.16 -12.49
CA ILE A 81 -2.25 -21.58 -11.61
C ILE A 81 -1.56 -22.73 -10.86
N ASN A 82 -0.85 -23.59 -11.60
CA ASN A 82 -0.24 -24.79 -11.05
C ASN A 82 0.75 -24.50 -9.90
N ASN A 83 1.43 -23.34 -9.88
CA ASN A 83 2.46 -23.06 -8.87
C ASN A 83 1.90 -22.57 -7.53
N VAL A 84 0.94 -21.65 -7.50
CA VAL A 84 0.39 -21.12 -6.22
C VAL A 84 -0.47 -22.19 -5.53
N ILE A 85 -1.24 -22.93 -6.33
CA ILE A 85 -2.07 -24.04 -5.85
C ILE A 85 -1.20 -25.17 -5.32
N ALA A 86 -0.12 -25.54 -6.03
CA ALA A 86 0.81 -26.56 -5.54
C ALA A 86 1.52 -26.14 -4.24
N ILE A 87 1.84 -24.85 -4.06
CA ILE A 87 2.43 -24.35 -2.81
C ILE A 87 1.43 -24.47 -1.66
N ILE A 88 0.18 -24.04 -1.86
CA ILE A 88 -0.85 -24.10 -0.81
C ILE A 88 -1.22 -25.56 -0.48
N ALA A 89 -1.43 -26.39 -1.49
CA ALA A 89 -1.70 -27.82 -1.31
C ALA A 89 -0.53 -28.57 -0.65
N LYS A 90 0.72 -28.20 -0.98
CA LYS A 90 1.92 -28.77 -0.35
C LYS A 90 2.04 -28.34 1.12
N VAL A 91 1.74 -27.09 1.45
CA VAL A 91 1.73 -26.61 2.85
C VAL A 91 0.63 -27.30 3.66
N ILE A 92 -0.52 -27.59 3.06
CA ILE A 92 -1.63 -28.28 3.75
C ILE A 92 -1.36 -29.79 3.90
N ASN A 93 -0.82 -30.44 2.87
CA ASN A 93 -0.54 -31.89 2.89
C ASN A 93 0.71 -32.27 3.70
N GLN A 94 1.57 -31.32 4.07
CA GLN A 94 2.79 -31.57 4.84
C GLN A 94 2.58 -31.77 6.35
N GLY A 95 1.34 -31.92 6.83
CA GLY A 95 1.06 -32.11 8.26
C GLY A 95 1.39 -30.89 9.10
N VAL A 96 1.39 -29.70 8.48
CA VAL A 96 1.64 -28.42 9.15
C VAL A 96 0.49 -28.15 10.12
N ASN A 97 0.82 -27.68 11.34
CA ASN A 97 -0.17 -27.34 12.37
C ASN A 97 -1.37 -26.61 11.76
N MET A 98 -2.59 -27.07 12.10
CA MET A 98 -3.89 -26.51 11.68
C MET A 98 -3.96 -24.97 11.74
N GLU A 99 -3.18 -24.36 12.61
CA GLU A 99 -3.07 -22.92 12.83
C GLU A 99 -2.45 -22.18 11.63
N TRP A 100 -1.50 -22.79 10.93
CA TRP A 100 -0.91 -22.23 9.71
C TRP A 100 -1.86 -22.26 8.53
N ILE A 101 -2.75 -23.26 8.50
CA ILE A 101 -3.81 -23.34 7.49
C ILE A 101 -4.73 -22.12 7.63
N PHE A 102 -5.08 -21.72 8.85
CA PHE A 102 -5.89 -20.51 9.08
C PHE A 102 -5.18 -19.23 8.66
N VAL A 103 -3.89 -19.09 8.96
CA VAL A 103 -3.11 -17.91 8.55
C VAL A 103 -2.97 -17.82 7.03
N ALA A 104 -2.55 -18.90 6.38
CA ALA A 104 -2.42 -18.95 4.92
C ALA A 104 -3.76 -18.71 4.22
N ALA A 105 -4.84 -19.29 4.73
CA ALA A 105 -6.18 -19.06 4.22
C ALA A 105 -6.61 -17.60 4.40
N ALA A 106 -6.39 -16.99 5.57
CA ALA A 106 -6.74 -15.59 5.83
C ALA A 106 -6.06 -14.63 4.83
N PHE A 107 -4.77 -14.83 4.55
CA PHE A 107 -4.08 -14.05 3.51
C PHE A 107 -4.69 -14.25 2.12
N THR A 108 -5.08 -15.49 1.80
CA THR A 108 -5.72 -15.83 0.52
C THR A 108 -7.08 -15.15 0.37
N PHE A 109 -7.93 -15.19 1.41
CA PHE A 109 -9.23 -14.51 1.42
C PHE A 109 -9.08 -13.00 1.22
N VAL A 110 -8.19 -12.35 1.97
CA VAL A 110 -7.93 -10.91 1.81
C VAL A 110 -7.45 -10.60 0.40
N GLY A 111 -6.51 -11.38 -0.14
CA GLY A 111 -5.99 -11.21 -1.49
C GLY A 111 -7.07 -11.35 -2.57
N LEU A 112 -7.90 -12.40 -2.50
CA LEU A 112 -8.99 -12.64 -3.44
C LEU A 112 -10.07 -11.56 -3.37
N PHE A 113 -10.41 -11.09 -2.18
CA PHE A 113 -11.37 -10.00 -2.02
C PHE A 113 -10.88 -8.71 -2.68
N LEU A 114 -9.62 -8.35 -2.47
CA LEU A 114 -9.02 -7.18 -3.11
C LEU A 114 -8.98 -7.35 -4.64
N TYR A 115 -8.60 -8.54 -5.11
CA TYR A 115 -8.60 -8.86 -6.53
C TYR A 115 -9.99 -8.71 -7.14
N LYS A 116 -11.02 -9.30 -6.55
CA LYS A 116 -12.40 -9.16 -7.03
C LYS A 116 -12.87 -7.70 -6.99
N GLN A 117 -12.58 -6.97 -5.92
CA GLN A 117 -12.94 -5.55 -5.84
C GLN A 117 -12.32 -4.72 -6.98
N THR A 118 -11.15 -5.12 -7.50
CA THR A 118 -10.56 -4.48 -8.70
C THR A 118 -11.25 -4.90 -10.00
N ILE A 119 -11.81 -6.11 -10.10
CA ILE A 119 -12.57 -6.58 -11.26
C ILE A 119 -13.98 -5.99 -11.29
N ASP A 120 -14.71 -6.02 -10.16
CA ASP A 120 -16.07 -5.50 -10.06
C ASP A 120 -16.11 -3.99 -10.40
N LYS A 121 -15.07 -3.24 -10.03
CA LYS A 121 -14.89 -1.83 -10.44
C LYS A 121 -14.75 -1.66 -11.96
N LYS A 122 -14.13 -2.64 -12.65
CA LYS A 122 -14.01 -2.67 -14.12
C LYS A 122 -15.31 -3.11 -14.80
N GLU A 123 -16.11 -3.96 -14.15
CA GLU A 123 -17.39 -4.46 -14.71
C GLU A 123 -18.57 -3.50 -14.48
N GLN A 124 -18.66 -2.86 -13.31
CA GLN A 124 -19.70 -1.84 -13.06
C GLN A 124 -19.55 -0.61 -13.94
N ALA A 125 -18.35 -0.34 -14.47
CA ALA A 125 -18.12 0.67 -15.49
C ALA A 125 -18.75 0.32 -16.86
N LYS A 126 -19.13 -0.95 -17.09
CA LYS A 126 -19.71 -1.44 -18.36
C LYS A 126 -21.26 -1.42 -18.41
N ILE A 127 -21.97 -1.24 -17.29
CA ILE A 127 -23.43 -1.52 -17.19
C ILE A 127 -24.32 -0.24 -17.23
N LYS A 128 -23.76 0.98 -17.29
CA LYS A 128 -24.60 2.20 -17.43
C LYS A 128 -25.09 2.40 -18.89
N PRO A 129 -26.38 2.72 -19.15
CA PRO A 129 -26.92 2.72 -20.52
C PRO A 129 -26.67 4.02 -21.31
N ALA A 130 -26.27 3.83 -22.57
CA ALA A 130 -26.47 4.61 -23.80
C ALA A 130 -26.58 6.15 -23.76
N VAL A 131 -25.46 6.82 -24.03
CA VAL A 131 -25.43 8.00 -24.93
C VAL A 131 -24.57 7.60 -26.13
N GLN A 132 -25.03 7.98 -27.31
CA GLN A 132 -24.64 7.45 -28.63
C GLN A 132 -23.13 7.38 -28.88
N GLU A 133 -22.75 6.23 -29.46
CA GLU A 133 -21.40 5.85 -29.89
C GLU A 133 -20.78 6.86 -30.86
N ILE A 134 -19.79 7.59 -30.37
CA ILE A 134 -18.61 7.91 -31.19
C ILE A 134 -17.58 6.85 -30.80
N LYS A 135 -17.00 6.16 -31.79
CA LYS A 135 -15.92 5.18 -31.59
C LYS A 135 -14.79 5.81 -30.76
N GLU A 136 -14.78 5.62 -29.45
CA GLU A 136 -13.66 6.03 -28.62
C GLU A 136 -12.67 4.87 -28.50
N GLN A 137 -11.56 5.04 -29.23
CA GLN A 137 -10.23 4.50 -28.94
C GLN A 137 -9.95 4.47 -27.43
N PRO A 138 -9.04 3.58 -26.95
CA PRO A 138 -8.72 3.46 -25.53
C PRO A 138 -8.59 4.84 -24.91
N ILE A 139 -9.48 5.18 -23.98
CA ILE A 139 -9.38 6.44 -23.24
C ILE A 139 -8.11 6.32 -22.41
N PHE A 140 -7.01 6.82 -22.96
CA PHE A 140 -5.93 7.37 -22.17
C PHE A 140 -6.60 8.40 -21.27
N LEU A 141 -6.95 8.01 -20.05
CA LEU A 141 -7.23 8.99 -19.02
C LEU A 141 -6.00 9.89 -19.01
N PRO A 142 -6.15 11.21 -19.25
CA PRO A 142 -5.01 12.09 -19.24
C PRO A 142 -4.26 11.87 -17.91
N PRO A 143 -2.93 11.67 -17.98
CA PRO A 143 -2.11 11.54 -16.78
C PRO A 143 -2.53 12.64 -15.79
N ILE A 144 -2.92 12.26 -14.57
CA ILE A 144 -3.19 13.29 -13.56
C ILE A 144 -1.85 13.63 -12.95
N PRO A 145 -1.35 14.87 -13.15
CA PRO A 145 -0.12 15.28 -12.54
C PRO A 145 -0.30 15.34 -11.03
N ALA A 146 0.70 14.85 -10.32
CA ALA A 146 0.76 14.94 -8.88
C ALA A 146 2.09 15.56 -8.44
N SER A 147 2.08 16.18 -7.28
CA SER A 147 3.29 16.63 -6.60
C SER A 147 3.50 15.76 -5.37
N LEU A 148 4.63 15.07 -5.34
CA LEU A 148 5.16 14.43 -4.14
C LEU A 148 6.11 15.42 -3.45
N CYS A 149 5.70 15.84 -2.26
CA CYS A 149 6.43 16.71 -1.38
C CYS A 149 7.07 15.85 -0.29
N LEU A 150 8.39 15.95 -0.11
CA LEU A 150 9.16 15.20 0.87
C LEU A 150 9.98 16.17 1.72
N VAL A 151 10.19 15.82 2.98
CA VAL A 151 11.16 16.46 3.86
C VAL A 151 12.20 15.42 4.22
N VAL A 152 13.45 15.65 3.82
CA VAL A 152 14.56 14.71 4.01
C VAL A 152 15.76 15.44 4.61
N PRO A 153 16.70 14.73 5.27
CA PRO A 153 17.93 15.35 5.75
C PRO A 153 18.80 15.94 4.61
N ALA A 154 19.53 17.01 4.89
CA ALA A 154 20.44 17.64 3.93
C ALA A 154 21.49 16.68 3.35
N SER A 155 22.00 15.75 4.15
CA SER A 155 22.94 14.71 3.71
C SER A 155 22.38 13.82 2.59
N ILE A 156 21.07 13.59 2.59
CA ILE A 156 20.35 12.84 1.55
C ILE A 156 20.08 13.74 0.35
N ALA A 157 19.53 14.93 0.59
CA ALA A 157 19.13 15.88 -0.45
C ALA A 157 20.29 16.42 -1.30
N SER A 158 21.49 16.53 -0.72
CA SER A 158 22.69 17.06 -1.40
C SER A 158 23.09 16.29 -2.67
N ASN A 159 22.63 15.05 -2.81
CA ASN A 159 22.88 14.21 -4.00
C ASN A 159 21.95 14.53 -5.18
N PHE A 160 20.97 15.41 -4.99
CA PHE A 160 19.93 15.72 -5.98
C PHE A 160 20.04 17.16 -6.47
N ILE A 161 19.65 17.37 -7.73
CA ILE A 161 19.73 18.67 -8.39
C ILE A 161 18.33 19.12 -8.79
N ASN A 162 18.04 20.42 -8.64
CA ASN A 162 16.81 21.02 -9.13
C ASN A 162 16.63 20.76 -10.64
N ARG A 163 15.39 20.47 -11.05
CA ARG A 163 15.00 20.16 -12.44
C ARG A 163 15.58 18.87 -13.01
N SER A 164 16.24 18.05 -12.19
CA SER A 164 16.67 16.72 -12.61
C SER A 164 15.48 15.76 -12.70
N THR A 165 15.56 14.82 -13.63
CA THR A 165 14.64 13.69 -13.72
C THR A 165 15.16 12.58 -12.80
N LEU A 166 14.31 12.09 -11.93
CA LEU A 166 14.62 11.02 -10.98
C LEU A 166 14.21 9.66 -11.54
N LYS A 167 15.07 8.68 -11.32
CA LYS A 167 14.73 7.26 -11.49
C LYS A 167 13.85 6.79 -10.34
N ILE A 168 13.16 5.67 -10.55
CA ILE A 168 12.30 5.06 -9.53
C ILE A 168 13.08 4.66 -8.27
N ASP A 169 14.31 4.17 -8.43
CA ASP A 169 15.17 3.80 -7.30
C ASP A 169 15.56 5.01 -6.45
N GLU A 170 15.86 6.15 -7.10
CA GLU A 170 16.17 7.42 -6.45
C GLU A 170 14.96 7.99 -5.70
N LEU A 171 13.77 7.89 -6.31
CA LEU A 171 12.52 8.30 -5.71
C LEU A 171 12.16 7.42 -4.50
N THR A 172 12.39 6.11 -4.60
CA THR A 172 12.21 5.16 -3.50
C THR A 172 13.15 5.48 -2.35
N TYR A 173 14.42 5.75 -2.66
CA TYR A 173 15.42 6.15 -1.68
C TYR A 173 15.04 7.45 -0.95
N LEU A 174 14.51 8.45 -1.66
CA LEU A 174 14.01 9.68 -1.05
C LEU A 174 12.82 9.43 -0.13
N ILE A 175 11.86 8.58 -0.53
CA ILE A 175 10.71 8.22 0.31
C ILE A 175 11.15 7.49 1.58
N ASP A 176 12.12 6.57 1.47
CA ASP A 176 12.63 5.78 2.60
C ASP A 176 13.40 6.62 3.62
N ASN A 177 13.96 7.76 3.20
CA ASN A 177 14.73 8.66 4.07
C ASN A 177 13.95 9.94 4.44
N ALA A 178 12.65 9.99 4.15
CA ALA A 178 11.84 11.15 4.48
C ALA A 178 11.36 11.13 5.94
N SER A 179 11.43 12.28 6.59
CA SER A 179 10.84 12.56 7.90
C SER A 179 9.35 12.92 7.76
N TYR A 180 9.00 13.59 6.66
CA TYR A 180 7.62 13.98 6.33
C TYR A 180 7.34 13.81 4.84
N PHE A 181 6.08 13.55 4.51
CA PHE A 181 5.65 13.51 3.12
C PHE A 181 4.20 13.97 2.91
N LEU A 182 3.93 14.44 1.70
CA LEU A 182 2.59 14.75 1.20
C LEU A 182 2.55 14.48 -0.31
N CYS A 183 1.62 13.65 -0.77
CA CYS A 183 1.35 13.51 -2.20
C CYS A 183 -0.04 14.08 -2.51
N THR A 184 -0.10 15.10 -3.36
CA THR A 184 -1.34 15.83 -3.65
C THR A 184 -1.32 16.40 -5.08
N THR A 185 -2.35 17.15 -5.47
CA THR A 185 -2.39 17.81 -6.78
C THR A 185 -1.38 18.95 -6.84
N VAL A 186 -1.01 19.37 -8.05
CA VAL A 186 -0.01 20.43 -8.25
C VAL A 186 -0.45 21.75 -7.59
N GLU A 187 -1.74 22.08 -7.69
CA GLU A 187 -2.31 23.32 -7.14
C GLU A 187 -2.28 23.34 -5.61
N VAL A 188 -2.66 22.22 -4.98
CA VAL A 188 -2.64 22.09 -3.51
C VAL A 188 -1.20 22.10 -3.00
N ALA A 189 -0.28 21.48 -3.73
CA ALA A 189 1.14 21.54 -3.39
C ALA A 189 1.70 22.97 -3.51
N ASP A 190 1.32 23.74 -4.53
CA ASP A 190 1.71 25.16 -4.65
C ASP A 190 1.22 25.98 -3.44
N SER A 191 -0.04 25.79 -3.02
CA SER A 191 -0.57 26.48 -1.83
C SER A 191 0.12 26.06 -0.53
N ASN A 192 0.49 24.78 -0.39
CA ASN A 192 1.15 24.30 0.81
C ASN A 192 2.62 24.74 0.88
N GLU A 193 3.32 24.79 -0.25
CA GLU A 193 4.69 25.28 -0.35
C GLU A 193 4.81 26.73 0.12
N GLN A 194 3.81 27.59 -0.14
CA GLN A 194 3.78 28.98 0.32
C GLN A 194 3.73 29.15 1.84
N ASN A 195 3.31 28.12 2.58
CA ASN A 195 3.28 28.17 4.05
C ASN A 195 4.60 27.68 4.67
N LEU A 196 5.55 27.20 3.87
CA LEU A 196 6.85 26.71 4.35
C LEU A 196 7.85 27.87 4.41
N GLU A 197 8.60 27.94 5.50
CA GLU A 197 9.73 28.84 5.64
C GLU A 197 10.97 28.18 5.03
N ILE A 198 11.22 28.47 3.75
CA ILE A 198 12.31 27.89 2.95
C ILE A 198 13.38 28.93 2.59
N THR A 199 14.63 28.47 2.51
CA THR A 199 15.79 29.26 2.08
C THR A 199 16.41 28.66 0.82
N ASP A 200 16.91 29.53 -0.05
CA ASP A 200 17.67 29.15 -1.25
C ASP A 200 19.18 28.99 -0.96
N GLU A 201 19.55 28.79 0.32
CA GLU A 201 20.93 28.50 0.71
C GLU A 201 21.40 27.17 0.10
N ASN A 202 22.70 27.09 -0.21
CA ASN A 202 23.30 25.85 -0.71
C ASN A 202 23.13 24.72 0.30
N ILE A 203 22.64 23.58 -0.18
CA ILE A 203 22.44 22.38 0.63
C ILE A 203 23.80 21.73 0.87
N SER A 204 24.38 22.00 2.03
CA SER A 204 25.60 21.34 2.48
C SER A 204 25.29 19.94 3.01
N PRO A 205 26.02 18.87 2.60
CA PRO A 205 25.80 17.51 3.08
C PRO A 205 26.03 17.34 4.59
N ASP A 206 26.87 18.19 5.19
CA ASP A 206 27.18 18.17 6.62
C ASP A 206 26.15 18.94 7.47
N SER A 207 25.17 19.57 6.82
CA SER A 207 24.12 20.32 7.50
C SER A 207 23.15 19.38 8.21
N ARG A 208 22.76 19.76 9.44
CA ARG A 208 21.69 19.09 10.20
C ARG A 208 20.28 19.58 9.82
N ARG A 209 20.17 20.49 8.85
CA ARG A 209 18.88 21.03 8.43
C ARG A 209 18.10 20.00 7.61
N GLU A 210 16.78 20.07 7.73
CA GLU A 210 15.87 19.34 6.85
C GLU A 210 15.72 20.12 5.53
N VAL A 211 15.55 19.38 4.45
CA VAL A 211 15.41 19.91 3.10
C VAL A 211 14.06 19.50 2.55
N TYR A 212 13.33 20.49 2.06
CA TYR A 212 12.10 20.28 1.32
C TYR A 212 12.42 19.93 -0.14
N ILE A 213 11.86 18.82 -0.60
CA ILE A 213 11.96 18.37 -1.99
C ILE A 213 10.54 18.25 -2.56
N ARG A 214 10.30 18.91 -3.69
CA ARG A 214 9.07 18.75 -4.47
C ARG A 214 9.36 18.07 -5.78
N ILE A 215 8.66 16.98 -6.04
CA ILE A 215 8.82 16.14 -7.21
C ILE A 215 7.49 16.13 -7.95
N ASN A 216 7.50 16.60 -9.19
CA ASN A 216 6.35 16.54 -10.07
C ASN A 216 6.36 15.23 -10.83
N MET A 217 5.22 14.56 -10.84
CA MET A 217 4.98 13.33 -11.58
C MET A 217 3.87 13.60 -12.58
N ASN A 218 4.05 13.15 -13.83
CA ASN A 218 3.04 13.30 -14.87
C ASN A 218 1.81 12.40 -14.61
N ASP A 219 1.99 11.24 -13.98
CA ASP A 219 0.89 10.36 -13.54
C ASP A 219 1.07 9.92 -12.08
N GLY A 220 0.43 10.59 -11.14
CA GLY A 220 0.50 10.26 -9.71
C GLY A 220 -0.85 10.00 -9.06
N ARG A 221 -1.90 9.76 -9.85
CA ARG A 221 -3.29 9.62 -9.38
C ARG A 221 -3.43 8.67 -8.19
N ASN A 222 -2.72 7.54 -8.23
CA ASN A 222 -2.83 6.49 -7.21
C ASN A 222 -2.06 6.81 -5.92
N MET A 223 -1.21 7.83 -5.92
CA MET A 223 -0.41 8.27 -4.77
C MET A 223 -1.05 9.45 -4.02
N ILE A 224 -1.95 10.20 -4.67
CA ILE A 224 -2.66 11.34 -4.06
C ILE A 224 -3.40 10.89 -2.79
N ASP A 225 -3.29 11.70 -1.74
CA ASP A 225 -3.93 11.55 -0.43
C ASP A 225 -3.56 10.27 0.34
N LYS A 226 -2.55 9.53 -0.11
CA LYS A 226 -2.01 8.39 0.66
C LYS A 226 -1.29 8.91 1.89
N LYS A 227 -1.59 8.29 3.03
CA LYS A 227 -1.04 8.66 4.35
C LYS A 227 0.04 7.72 4.87
N ILE A 228 0.37 6.66 4.13
CA ILE A 228 1.40 5.68 4.53
C ILE A 228 2.47 5.57 3.43
N PRO A 229 3.78 5.63 3.76
CA PRO A 229 4.87 5.57 2.77
C PRO A 229 4.87 4.32 1.88
N TYR A 230 4.47 3.17 2.45
CA TYR A 230 4.32 1.92 1.70
C TYR A 230 3.39 2.08 0.48
N TYR A 231 2.31 2.84 0.60
CA TYR A 231 1.40 3.10 -0.50
C TYR A 231 1.98 4.04 -1.56
N LEU A 232 2.96 4.88 -1.21
CA LEU A 232 3.68 5.64 -2.22
C LEU A 232 4.57 4.73 -3.06
N LYS A 233 5.39 3.90 -2.41
CA LYS A 233 6.34 2.98 -3.08
C LYS A 233 5.65 2.00 -4.01
N THR A 234 4.56 1.40 -3.57
CA THR A 234 3.78 0.42 -4.37
C THR A 234 2.99 1.03 -5.52
N ASN A 235 2.78 2.35 -5.51
CA ASN A 235 2.07 3.07 -6.57
C ASN A 235 2.99 4.01 -7.36
N LEU A 236 4.32 3.84 -7.23
CA LEU A 236 5.27 4.59 -8.04
C LEU A 236 5.04 4.29 -9.53
N PRO A 237 5.01 5.31 -10.40
CA PRO A 237 4.56 5.07 -11.75
C PRO A 237 5.76 4.59 -12.59
N LEU A 238 5.65 3.37 -13.12
CA LEU A 238 6.77 2.66 -13.77
C LEU A 238 7.28 3.35 -15.06
N GLN A 239 6.47 4.22 -15.65
CA GLN A 239 6.76 4.92 -16.92
C GLN A 239 6.63 6.46 -16.79
N SER A 240 6.41 6.99 -15.59
CA SER A 240 6.27 8.43 -15.38
C SER A 240 7.61 9.14 -15.39
N GLN A 241 7.63 10.34 -15.94
CA GLN A 241 8.72 11.27 -15.68
C GLN A 241 8.49 11.91 -14.30
N CYS A 242 9.41 11.64 -13.39
CA CYS A 242 9.47 12.26 -12.07
C CYS A 242 10.53 13.35 -12.10
N THR A 243 10.16 14.61 -11.99
CA THR A 243 11.10 15.75 -12.09
C THR A 243 11.12 16.56 -10.81
N VAL A 244 12.31 16.84 -10.29
CA VAL A 244 12.47 17.72 -9.11
C VAL A 244 12.07 19.14 -9.50
N LYS A 245 10.96 19.64 -8.97
CA LYS A 245 10.49 21.02 -9.18
C LYS A 245 11.20 22.00 -8.24
N LYS A 246 11.37 21.62 -6.97
CA LYS A 246 11.96 22.46 -5.92
C LYS A 246 12.79 21.62 -4.97
N LEU A 247 13.90 22.20 -4.54
CA LEU A 247 14.83 21.68 -3.57
C LEU A 247 15.32 22.89 -2.76
N ALA A 248 14.99 22.95 -1.48
CA ALA A 248 15.29 24.10 -0.62
C ALA A 248 15.42 23.70 0.86
N CYS A 249 16.32 24.36 1.58
CA CYS A 249 16.48 24.14 3.01
C CYS A 249 15.28 24.72 3.78
N LEU A 250 14.77 23.98 4.76
CA LEU A 250 13.77 24.52 5.69
C LEU A 250 14.47 25.30 6.80
N GLU A 251 13.96 26.48 7.15
CA GLU A 251 14.40 27.22 8.34
C GLU A 251 13.93 26.54 9.63
N ASN A 252 12.70 26.03 9.60
CA ASN A 252 12.07 25.26 10.67
C ASN A 252 10.96 24.35 10.12
N LEU A 253 10.27 23.64 11.01
CA LEU A 253 9.23 22.66 10.64
C LEU A 253 7.81 23.24 10.58
N SER A 254 7.65 24.57 10.61
CA SER A 254 6.35 25.23 10.50
C SER A 254 5.77 25.06 9.09
N GLY A 255 4.44 25.02 8.96
CA GLY A 255 3.77 24.84 7.66
C GLY A 255 3.67 23.38 7.20
N LEU A 256 4.16 22.42 7.99
CA LEU A 256 4.10 20.98 7.72
C LEU A 256 2.85 20.31 8.29
N GLU A 257 1.83 21.05 8.73
CA GLU A 257 0.66 20.50 9.43
C GLU A 257 -0.16 19.53 8.56
N LYS A 258 -0.08 19.71 7.24
CA LYS A 258 -0.76 18.85 6.25
C LYS A 258 0.10 17.67 5.80
N PHE A 259 1.36 17.61 6.21
CA PHE A 259 2.26 16.52 5.86
C PHE A 259 2.08 15.36 6.83
N ASN A 260 2.19 14.14 6.30
CA ASN A 260 2.23 12.95 7.13
C ASN A 260 3.66 12.80 7.66
N ARG A 261 3.78 12.65 8.98
CA ARG A 261 5.04 12.29 9.63
C ARG A 261 5.29 10.79 9.51
N ILE A 262 6.52 10.39 9.22
CA ILE A 262 6.97 8.99 9.12
C ILE A 262 7.58 8.53 10.44
#